data_AF-A0A357D3P9-F1
#
_entry.id   AF-A0A357D3P9-F1
#
_cell.length_a   1.000
_cell.length_b   1.000
_cell.length_c   1.000
_cell.angle_alpha   90.00
_cell.angle_beta   90.00
_cell.angle_gamma   90.00
#
_symmetry.space_group_name_H-M   'P 1'
#
loop_
_entity.id
_entity.type
_entity.pdbx_description
1 polymer ?
#
loop_
_entity_poly.entity_id
_entity_poly.type
_entity_poly.pdbx_seq_one_letter_code
_entity_poly.pdbx_strand_id
1 'polypeptide(L)'
;MADYFDTYKRRLEASRPPFEKMVDEDIQKCEAFLVGDKNEEEGKALHLELITKYPSYITNFGESLYNYNKDYGFVSQEYFGGDALISNLTVIKSKLIAFKSFGYKNGNSKSRGGNINIENTLTATQTQTIAITFEEVKRQIEEMSALSDSETQETLDKIDELKVIVEAKESPKTKWQKVKPILAWIADKSVDVGIALLPLILKIGA
;
A
#
# COMPACT_ATOMS: atom_id res chain seq x y z
N MET A 1 43.12 -21.28 -14.68
CA MET A 1 41.80 -20.91 -15.27
C MET A 1 40.66 -21.10 -14.27
N ALA A 2 40.57 -22.21 -13.53
CA ALA A 2 39.58 -22.40 -12.45
C ALA A 2 39.65 -21.34 -11.33
N ASP A 3 40.85 -21.00 -10.88
CA ASP A 3 41.08 -20.01 -9.80
C ASP A 3 40.63 -18.58 -10.19
N TYR A 4 40.71 -18.22 -11.47
CA TYR A 4 40.24 -16.94 -11.99
C TYR A 4 38.71 -16.83 -11.94
N PHE A 5 38.01 -17.88 -12.39
CA PHE A 5 36.55 -17.92 -12.34
C PHE A 5 36.02 -17.92 -10.91
N ASP A 6 36.71 -18.61 -10.01
CA ASP A 6 36.34 -18.68 -8.60
C ASP A 6 36.54 -17.34 -7.88
N THR A 7 37.66 -16.67 -8.17
CA THR A 7 37.94 -15.31 -7.66
C THR A 7 36.96 -14.28 -8.22
N TYR A 8 36.60 -14.39 -9.50
CA TYR A 8 35.62 -13.51 -10.15
C TYR A 8 34.21 -13.68 -9.56
N LYS A 9 33.76 -14.93 -9.35
CA LYS A 9 32.49 -15.24 -8.68
C LYS A 9 32.46 -14.65 -7.27
N ARG A 10 33.51 -14.86 -6.47
CA ARG A 10 33.61 -14.28 -5.11
C ARG A 10 33.50 -12.77 -5.10
N ARG A 11 34.12 -12.07 -6.07
CA ARG A 11 34.00 -10.60 -6.19
C ARG A 11 32.59 -10.16 -6.58
N LEU A 12 31.96 -10.86 -7.53
CA LEU A 12 30.58 -10.58 -7.91
C LEU A 12 29.62 -10.77 -6.73
N GLU A 13 29.73 -11.87 -6.00
CA GLU A 13 28.94 -12.13 -4.80
C GLU A 13 29.21 -11.10 -3.69
N ALA A 14 30.47 -10.70 -3.49
CA ALA A 14 30.82 -9.65 -2.53
C ALA A 14 30.19 -8.29 -2.91
N SER A 15 30.13 -7.95 -4.20
CA SER A 15 29.55 -6.71 -4.71
C SER A 15 28.03 -6.66 -4.73
N ARG A 16 27.35 -7.80 -4.47
CA ARG A 16 25.90 -7.89 -4.59
C ARG A 16 25.20 -6.99 -3.54
N PRO A 17 24.18 -6.20 -3.92
CA PRO A 17 23.48 -5.34 -2.98
C PRO A 17 22.94 -6.11 -1.76
N PRO A 18 22.97 -5.52 -0.55
CA PRO A 18 22.48 -6.17 0.67
C PRO A 18 21.05 -6.70 0.56
N PHE A 19 20.19 -5.98 -0.16
CA PHE A 19 18.80 -6.37 -0.39
C PHE A 19 18.67 -7.65 -1.22
N GLU A 20 19.47 -7.79 -2.27
CA GLU A 20 19.43 -9.00 -3.10
C GLU A 20 19.85 -10.22 -2.29
N LYS A 21 20.87 -10.08 -1.42
CA LYS A 21 21.34 -11.14 -0.50
C LYS A 21 20.22 -11.57 0.44
N MET A 22 19.56 -10.61 1.07
CA MET A 22 18.40 -10.85 1.94
C MET A 22 17.28 -11.64 1.25
N VAL A 23 16.95 -11.31 -0.01
CA VAL A 23 15.93 -12.05 -0.78
C VAL A 23 16.32 -13.51 -1.00
N ASP A 24 17.58 -13.78 -1.33
CA ASP A 24 18.03 -15.16 -1.54
C ASP A 24 18.06 -15.97 -0.25
N GLU A 25 18.52 -15.36 0.85
CA GLU A 25 18.51 -15.98 2.18
C GLU A 25 17.07 -16.35 2.59
N ASP A 26 16.11 -15.45 2.36
CA ASP A 26 14.71 -15.71 2.69
C ASP A 26 14.07 -16.77 1.77
N ILE A 27 14.42 -16.82 0.49
CA ILE A 27 14.04 -17.93 -0.40
C ILE A 27 14.57 -19.26 0.15
N GLN A 28 15.84 -19.30 0.56
CA GLN A 28 16.46 -20.49 1.13
C GLN A 28 15.80 -20.92 2.44
N LYS A 29 15.44 -19.98 3.33
CA LYS A 29 14.68 -20.28 4.55
C LYS A 29 13.33 -20.94 4.22
N CYS A 30 12.59 -20.39 3.26
CA CYS A 30 11.34 -20.98 2.80
C CYS A 30 11.54 -22.40 2.23
N GLU A 31 12.59 -22.61 1.43
CA GLU A 31 12.91 -23.93 0.88
C GLU A 31 13.23 -24.93 1.98
N ALA A 32 14.11 -24.56 2.91
CA ALA A 32 14.51 -25.38 4.05
C ALA A 32 13.30 -25.79 4.89
N PHE A 33 12.41 -24.85 5.20
CA PHE A 33 11.17 -25.14 5.91
C PHE A 33 10.28 -26.13 5.14
N LEU A 34 10.07 -25.90 3.84
CA LEU A 34 9.15 -26.70 3.02
C LEU A 34 9.64 -28.14 2.78
N VAL A 35 10.95 -28.39 2.82
CA VAL A 35 11.53 -29.74 2.71
C VAL A 35 11.79 -30.41 4.07
N GLY A 36 11.79 -29.64 5.15
CA GLY A 36 12.06 -30.09 6.51
C GLY A 36 10.87 -30.76 7.20
N ASP A 37 10.93 -30.78 8.53
CA ASP A 37 9.90 -31.34 9.40
C ASP A 37 8.62 -30.48 9.49
N LYS A 38 8.68 -29.24 8.99
CA LYS A 38 7.59 -28.25 8.95
C LYS A 38 7.05 -27.94 10.34
N ASN A 39 7.96 -27.71 11.30
CA ASN A 39 7.60 -27.24 12.63
C ASN A 39 6.70 -25.98 12.57
N GLU A 40 5.48 -26.06 13.09
CA GLU A 40 4.48 -25.00 12.93
C GLU A 40 4.89 -23.67 13.60
N GLU A 41 5.60 -23.72 14.73
CA GLU A 41 6.07 -22.51 15.44
C GLU A 41 7.13 -21.78 14.63
N GLU A 42 8.13 -22.51 14.13
CA GLU A 42 9.17 -21.96 13.24
C GLU A 42 8.57 -21.42 11.94
N GLY A 43 7.60 -22.14 11.37
CA GLY A 43 6.90 -21.70 10.18
C GLY A 43 6.10 -20.41 10.40
N LYS A 44 5.41 -20.28 11.54
CA LYS A 44 4.68 -19.04 11.89
C LYS A 44 5.63 -17.85 12.06
N ALA A 45 6.76 -18.07 12.73
CA ALA A 45 7.79 -17.04 12.88
C ALA A 45 8.36 -16.60 11.52
N LEU A 46 8.69 -17.57 10.65
CA LEU A 46 9.17 -17.29 9.29
C LEU A 46 8.10 -16.55 8.47
N HIS A 47 6.84 -17.00 8.52
CA HIS A 47 5.74 -16.34 7.83
C HIS A 47 5.62 -14.88 8.27
N LEU A 48 5.59 -14.62 9.58
CA LEU A 48 5.54 -13.27 10.17
C LEU A 48 6.70 -12.38 9.70
N GLU A 49 7.92 -12.91 9.72
CA GLU A 49 9.11 -12.20 9.24
C GLU A 49 8.92 -11.75 7.78
N LEU A 50 8.42 -12.63 6.91
CA LEU A 50 8.31 -12.34 5.48
C LEU A 50 7.17 -11.37 5.16
N ILE A 51 6.01 -11.52 5.80
CA ILE A 51 4.85 -10.65 5.57
C ILE A 51 5.01 -9.25 6.16
N THR A 52 5.97 -9.04 7.07
CA THR A 52 6.31 -7.70 7.58
C THR A 52 7.44 -7.05 6.77
N LYS A 53 8.36 -7.86 6.23
CA LYS A 53 9.54 -7.40 5.49
C LYS A 53 9.22 -6.95 4.06
N TYR A 54 8.46 -7.75 3.29
CA TYR A 54 8.33 -7.56 1.85
C TYR A 54 7.22 -6.64 1.30
N PRO A 55 6.15 -6.29 2.04
CA PRO A 55 5.11 -5.40 1.49
C PRO A 55 5.62 -4.02 1.04
N SER A 56 6.73 -3.53 1.60
CA SER A 56 7.34 -2.25 1.19
C SER A 56 8.09 -2.32 -0.14
N TYR A 57 8.38 -3.53 -0.65
CA TYR A 57 9.20 -3.75 -1.84
C TYR A 57 8.42 -4.42 -2.99
N ILE A 58 7.44 -5.25 -2.64
CA ILE A 58 6.67 -6.04 -3.60
C ILE A 58 5.21 -5.62 -3.51
N THR A 59 4.70 -5.03 -4.60
CA THR A 59 3.30 -4.62 -4.68
C THR A 59 2.40 -5.85 -4.54
N ASN A 60 1.29 -5.70 -3.81
CA ASN A 60 0.30 -6.76 -3.63
C ASN A 60 0.91 -8.06 -3.04
N PHE A 61 1.90 -7.92 -2.16
CA PHE A 61 2.61 -9.07 -1.60
C PHE A 61 1.67 -10.07 -0.93
N GLY A 62 0.70 -9.57 -0.16
CA GLY A 62 -0.27 -10.38 0.56
C GLY A 62 -1.34 -11.05 -0.31
N GLU A 63 -1.57 -10.59 -1.54
CA GLU A 63 -2.57 -11.19 -2.41
C GLU A 63 -2.25 -12.67 -2.66
N SER A 64 -3.29 -13.51 -2.58
CA SER A 64 -3.20 -14.99 -2.65
C SER A 64 -2.61 -15.69 -1.41
N LEU A 65 -2.30 -14.95 -0.33
CA LEU A 65 -2.01 -15.56 0.97
C LEU A 65 -3.31 -15.82 1.74
N TYR A 66 -3.40 -17.01 2.33
CA TYR A 66 -4.50 -17.41 3.20
C TYR A 66 -4.66 -16.43 4.36
N ASN A 67 -5.90 -16.09 4.72
CA ASN A 67 -6.27 -15.07 5.72
C ASN A 67 -5.78 -13.63 5.44
N TYR A 68 -5.22 -13.36 4.25
CA TYR A 68 -4.93 -12.00 3.85
C TYR A 68 -6.20 -11.31 3.36
N ASN A 69 -6.46 -10.12 3.90
CA ASN A 69 -7.48 -9.21 3.47
C ASN A 69 -6.81 -7.92 2.94
N LYS A 70 -7.31 -7.39 1.82
CA LYS A 70 -6.74 -6.18 1.20
C LYS A 70 -6.88 -4.92 2.08
N ASP A 71 -7.94 -4.84 2.88
CA ASP A 71 -8.30 -3.67 3.67
C ASP A 71 -7.66 -3.73 5.07
N TYR A 72 -7.49 -4.94 5.62
CA TYR A 72 -7.01 -5.16 7.00
C TYR A 72 -5.68 -5.92 7.09
N GLY A 73 -5.09 -6.32 5.96
CA GLY A 73 -3.92 -7.19 5.95
C GLY A 73 -4.21 -8.57 6.53
N PHE A 74 -3.30 -9.12 7.32
CA PHE A 74 -3.53 -10.38 8.02
C PHE A 74 -4.37 -10.15 9.27
N VAL A 75 -5.65 -10.55 9.22
CA VAL A 75 -6.64 -10.29 10.28
C VAL A 75 -6.34 -11.08 11.56
N SER A 76 -5.61 -12.20 11.45
CA SER A 76 -4.90 -12.82 12.58
C SER A 76 -3.83 -13.78 12.10
N GLN A 77 -2.59 -13.53 12.52
CA GLN A 77 -1.43 -14.38 12.23
C GLN A 77 -1.45 -15.70 13.03
N GLU A 78 -2.31 -15.80 14.06
CA GLU A 78 -2.34 -16.92 15.00
C GLU A 78 -3.39 -17.99 14.65
N TYR A 79 -4.33 -17.68 13.74
CA TYR A 79 -5.49 -18.53 13.44
C TYR A 79 -5.45 -19.14 12.03
N PHE A 80 -4.36 -19.81 11.65
CA PHE A 80 -4.37 -20.73 10.51
C PHE A 80 -3.45 -21.93 10.77
N GLY A 81 -3.93 -23.12 10.39
CA GLY A 81 -3.25 -24.40 10.65
C GLY A 81 -2.11 -24.69 9.66
N GLY A 82 -1.40 -25.80 9.91
CA GLY A 82 -0.20 -26.20 9.16
C GLY A 82 -0.35 -26.19 7.64
N ASP A 83 -1.45 -26.68 7.07
CA ASP A 83 -1.65 -26.70 5.61
C ASP A 83 -1.73 -25.30 5.00
N ALA A 84 -2.43 -24.38 5.68
CA ALA A 84 -2.51 -22.98 5.26
C ALA A 84 -1.13 -22.29 5.40
N LEU A 85 -0.34 -22.67 6.40
CA LEU A 85 1.03 -22.19 6.58
C LEU A 85 1.98 -22.65 5.50
N ILE A 86 1.93 -23.93 5.15
CA ILE A 86 2.69 -24.50 4.03
C ILE A 86 2.29 -23.82 2.72
N SER A 87 0.99 -23.59 2.50
CA SER A 87 0.47 -22.88 1.33
C SER A 87 1.02 -21.45 1.26
N ASN A 88 0.93 -20.68 2.34
CA ASN A 88 1.41 -19.30 2.37
C ASN A 88 2.92 -19.21 2.12
N LEU A 89 3.74 -20.04 2.79
CA LEU A 89 5.18 -20.04 2.60
C LEU A 89 5.58 -20.49 1.18
N THR A 90 4.81 -21.37 0.56
CA THR A 90 4.97 -21.75 -0.85
C THR A 90 4.70 -20.57 -1.80
N VAL A 91 3.60 -19.84 -1.56
CA VAL A 91 3.24 -18.65 -2.35
C VAL A 91 4.27 -17.54 -2.16
N ILE A 92 4.69 -17.26 -0.92
CA ILE A 92 5.72 -16.26 -0.62
C ILE A 92 7.02 -16.59 -1.35
N LYS A 93 7.52 -17.83 -1.23
CA LYS A 93 8.71 -18.28 -1.95
C LYS A 93 8.59 -18.02 -3.46
N SER A 94 7.45 -18.38 -4.04
CA SER A 94 7.21 -18.22 -5.48
C SER A 94 7.20 -16.75 -5.91
N LYS A 95 6.60 -15.87 -5.10
CA LYS A 95 6.64 -14.40 -5.32
C LYS A 95 8.07 -13.86 -5.25
N LEU A 96 8.88 -14.30 -4.29
CA LEU A 96 10.29 -13.89 -4.16
C LEU A 96 11.13 -14.36 -5.36
N ILE A 97 10.96 -15.60 -5.82
CA ILE A 97 11.62 -16.13 -7.02
C ILE A 97 11.25 -15.32 -8.25
N ALA A 98 9.96 -15.01 -8.43
CA ALA A 98 9.48 -14.18 -9.53
C ALA A 98 10.10 -12.78 -9.45
N PHE A 99 10.02 -12.13 -8.30
CA PHE A 99 10.59 -10.79 -8.06
C PHE A 99 12.09 -10.73 -8.37
N LYS A 100 12.86 -11.73 -7.92
CA LYS A 100 14.28 -11.89 -8.30
C LYS A 100 14.46 -12.06 -9.81
N SER A 101 13.66 -12.90 -10.45
CA SER A 101 13.73 -13.17 -11.89
C SER A 101 13.41 -11.92 -12.74
N PHE A 102 12.63 -10.98 -12.20
CA PHE A 102 12.35 -9.68 -12.80
C PHE A 102 13.38 -8.58 -12.44
N GLY A 103 14.52 -8.96 -11.88
CA GLY A 103 15.58 -8.01 -11.50
C GLY A 103 15.17 -7.13 -10.32
N TYR A 104 14.44 -7.71 -9.35
CA TYR A 104 13.99 -7.04 -8.14
C TYR A 104 13.05 -5.86 -8.43
N LYS A 105 12.14 -6.06 -9.39
CA LYS A 105 11.10 -5.10 -9.81
C LYS A 105 9.75 -5.78 -9.93
N ASN A 106 8.67 -5.04 -9.70
CA ASN A 106 7.30 -5.56 -9.85
C ASN A 106 6.96 -5.79 -11.34
N GLY A 107 6.51 -6.99 -11.67
CA GLY A 107 6.37 -7.50 -13.05
C GLY A 107 5.27 -6.87 -13.93
N ASN A 108 4.62 -5.80 -13.49
CA ASN A 108 3.52 -5.14 -14.23
C ASN A 108 3.80 -3.67 -14.59
N SER A 109 5.05 -3.23 -14.61
CA SER A 109 5.38 -1.97 -15.30
C SER A 109 5.30 -2.21 -16.82
N LYS A 110 4.13 -1.98 -17.43
CA LYS A 110 4.06 -1.81 -18.88
C LYS A 110 4.96 -0.62 -19.23
N SER A 111 6.16 -0.93 -19.71
CA SER A 111 6.98 0.04 -20.44
C SER A 111 6.20 0.47 -21.67
N ARG A 112 5.55 1.63 -21.61
CA ARG A 112 5.22 2.40 -22.82
C ARG A 112 6.31 3.45 -22.96
N GLY A 113 7.15 3.26 -23.98
CA GLY A 113 8.06 4.31 -24.42
C GLY A 113 7.27 5.59 -24.73
N GLY A 114 7.79 6.70 -24.25
CA GLY A 114 7.21 8.03 -24.44
C GLY A 114 7.52 8.92 -23.25
N ASN A 115 8.60 9.71 -23.39
CA ASN A 115 8.93 10.91 -22.64
C ASN A 115 8.65 10.89 -21.14
N ILE A 116 9.71 10.61 -20.40
CA ILE A 116 9.78 10.70 -18.95
C ILE A 116 9.46 12.15 -18.51
N ASN A 117 8.22 12.41 -18.13
CA ASN A 117 7.89 13.27 -17.02
C ASN A 117 7.66 12.35 -15.82
N ILE A 118 8.56 12.41 -14.86
CA ILE A 118 8.52 11.60 -13.65
C ILE A 118 7.44 12.16 -12.73
N GLU A 119 6.23 11.63 -12.79
CA GLU A 119 5.35 11.64 -11.60
C GLU A 119 5.57 10.34 -10.85
N ASN A 120 6.44 10.45 -9.85
CA ASN A 120 6.79 9.39 -8.93
C ASN A 120 5.68 9.31 -7.87
N THR A 121 4.68 8.45 -8.05
CA THR A 121 3.72 8.15 -6.98
C THR A 121 4.39 7.21 -5.97
N LEU A 122 5.32 7.78 -5.20
CA LEU A 122 5.75 7.22 -3.93
C LEU A 122 4.62 7.45 -2.94
N THR A 123 3.96 6.38 -2.49
CA THR A 123 3.25 6.39 -1.21
C THR A 123 4.30 6.34 -0.09
N ALA A 124 5.15 7.37 -0.04
CA ALA A 124 5.79 7.74 1.19
C ALA A 124 4.69 8.35 2.06
N THR A 125 4.54 7.85 3.28
CA THR A 125 3.91 8.58 4.37
C THR A 125 4.80 9.77 4.73
N GLN A 126 5.05 10.65 3.76
CA GLN A 126 5.44 12.01 4.00
C GLN A 126 4.15 12.70 4.38
N THR A 127 4.17 13.40 5.50
CA THR A 127 3.27 14.52 5.79
C THR A 127 3.56 15.63 4.77
N GLN A 128 3.42 15.33 3.48
CA GLN A 128 3.25 16.35 2.46
C GLN A 128 1.83 16.85 2.71
N THR A 129 1.75 18.08 3.20
CA THR A 129 0.57 18.90 3.07
C THR A 129 0.27 19.01 1.58
N ILE A 130 -0.38 18.01 0.98
CA ILE A 130 -0.95 18.14 -0.36
C ILE A 130 -1.90 19.32 -0.23
N ALA A 131 -1.59 20.41 -0.91
CA ALA A 131 -2.44 21.59 -0.95
C ALA A 131 -3.70 21.27 -1.77
N ILE A 132 -4.52 20.34 -1.28
CA ILE A 132 -5.79 19.94 -1.90
C ILE A 132 -6.71 21.16 -1.87
N THR A 133 -6.96 21.80 -3.01
CA THR A 133 -7.85 22.96 -3.08
C THR A 133 -9.31 22.51 -3.14
N PHE A 134 -10.23 23.37 -2.72
CA PHE A 134 -11.67 23.10 -2.85
C PHE A 134 -12.05 22.87 -4.32
N GLU A 135 -11.45 23.60 -5.26
CA GLU A 135 -11.71 23.47 -6.69
C GLU A 135 -11.25 22.11 -7.25
N GLU A 136 -10.13 21.57 -6.77
CA GLU A 136 -9.64 20.25 -7.18
C GLU A 136 -10.60 19.14 -6.73
N VAL A 137 -11.14 19.24 -5.52
CA VAL A 137 -12.12 18.27 -5.00
C VAL A 137 -13.44 18.37 -5.77
N LYS A 138 -13.89 19.57 -6.13
CA LYS A 138 -15.08 19.74 -6.98
C LYS A 138 -14.94 19.03 -8.32
N ARG A 139 -13.80 19.23 -9.01
CA ARG A 139 -13.52 18.54 -10.28
C ARG A 139 -13.53 17.02 -10.12
N GLN A 140 -12.94 16.50 -9.06
CA GLN A 140 -12.94 15.06 -8.79
C GLN A 140 -14.36 14.51 -8.61
N ILE A 141 -15.23 15.24 -7.90
CA ILE A 141 -16.64 14.86 -7.74
C ILE A 141 -17.41 14.92 -9.06
N GLU A 142 -17.17 15.93 -9.90
CA GLU A 142 -17.80 16.05 -11.23
C GLU A 142 -17.38 14.92 -12.19
N GLU A 143 -16.16 14.42 -12.05
CA GLU A 143 -15.61 13.34 -12.88
C GLU A 143 -15.96 11.93 -12.35
N MET A 144 -16.59 11.82 -11.16
CA MET A 144 -16.99 10.54 -10.58
C MET A 144 -18.21 9.95 -11.31
N SER A 145 -18.00 8.87 -12.06
CA SER A 145 -19.09 8.10 -12.68
C SER A 145 -19.95 7.32 -11.68
N ALA A 146 -19.60 7.34 -10.39
CA ALA A 146 -20.27 6.61 -9.32
C ALA A 146 -21.41 7.39 -8.66
N LEU A 147 -21.52 8.69 -8.94
CA LEU A 147 -22.57 9.56 -8.41
C LEU A 147 -23.59 9.88 -9.50
N SER A 148 -24.88 9.90 -9.13
CA SER A 148 -25.90 10.50 -10.00
C SER A 148 -25.75 12.02 -10.06
N ASP A 149 -26.26 12.67 -11.10
CA ASP A 149 -26.20 14.13 -11.25
C ASP A 149 -26.73 14.88 -10.00
N SER A 150 -27.74 14.32 -9.34
CA SER A 150 -28.30 14.88 -8.09
C SER A 150 -27.35 14.76 -6.91
N GLU A 151 -26.64 13.63 -6.78
CA GLU A 151 -25.68 13.39 -5.70
C GLU A 151 -24.39 14.19 -5.92
N THR A 152 -23.97 14.33 -7.17
CA THR A 152 -22.87 15.20 -7.58
C THR A 152 -23.16 16.63 -7.16
N GLN A 153 -24.34 17.16 -7.52
CA GLN A 153 -24.71 18.54 -7.16
C GLN A 153 -24.81 18.73 -5.63
N GLU A 154 -25.44 17.80 -4.91
CA GLU A 154 -25.53 17.85 -3.44
C GLU A 154 -24.12 17.86 -2.80
N THR A 155 -23.18 17.09 -3.36
CA THR A 155 -21.80 17.03 -2.88
C THR A 155 -21.04 18.32 -3.18
N LEU A 156 -21.23 18.91 -4.36
CA LEU A 156 -20.65 20.22 -4.71
C LEU A 156 -21.14 21.33 -3.77
N ASP A 157 -22.43 21.34 -3.45
CA ASP A 157 -23.02 22.31 -2.51
C ASP A 157 -22.40 22.15 -1.10
N LYS A 158 -22.13 20.92 -0.67
CA LYS A 158 -21.45 20.65 0.62
C LYS A 158 -19.99 21.06 0.62
N ILE A 159 -19.30 20.96 -0.51
CA ILE A 159 -17.93 21.47 -0.65
C ILE A 159 -17.91 23.01 -0.54
N ASP A 160 -18.90 23.70 -1.11
CA ASP A 160 -19.05 25.15 -0.98
C ASP A 160 -19.37 25.58 0.45
N GLU A 161 -20.29 24.87 1.12
CA GLU A 161 -20.57 25.09 2.55
C GLU A 161 -19.30 24.94 3.39
N LEU A 162 -18.50 23.90 3.13
CA LEU A 162 -17.24 23.66 3.81
C LEU A 162 -16.19 24.74 3.51
N LYS A 163 -16.10 25.22 2.26
CA LYS A 163 -15.19 26.31 1.87
C LYS A 163 -15.46 27.58 2.66
N VAL A 164 -16.73 27.96 2.78
CA VAL A 164 -17.15 29.12 3.58
C VAL A 164 -16.75 28.96 5.05
N ILE A 165 -16.92 27.76 5.63
CA ILE A 165 -16.54 27.51 7.03
C ILE A 165 -15.02 27.57 7.24
N VAL A 166 -14.24 27.01 6.31
CA VAL A 166 -12.77 27.00 6.39
C VAL A 166 -12.20 28.41 6.22
N GLU A 167 -12.73 29.20 5.29
CA GLU A 167 -12.28 30.58 5.01
C GLU A 167 -12.81 31.61 6.03
N ALA A 168 -13.82 31.26 6.83
CA ALA A 168 -14.36 32.16 7.86
C ALA A 168 -13.28 32.58 8.87
N LYS A 169 -13.32 33.85 9.30
CA LYS A 169 -12.43 34.39 10.34
C LYS A 169 -12.92 34.03 11.75
N GLU A 170 -13.05 32.73 12.00
CA GLU A 170 -13.57 32.15 13.26
C GLU A 170 -12.54 31.25 13.93
N SER A 171 -12.71 30.99 15.22
CA SER A 171 -11.83 30.07 15.94
C SER A 171 -11.96 28.63 15.40
N PRO A 172 -10.89 27.82 15.41
CA PRO A 172 -10.95 26.41 14.98
C PRO A 172 -12.06 25.62 15.68
N LYS A 173 -12.28 25.88 16.97
CA LYS A 173 -13.37 25.26 17.75
C LYS A 173 -14.75 25.58 17.21
N THR A 174 -14.97 26.83 16.75
CA THR A 174 -16.23 27.28 16.16
C THR A 174 -16.44 26.66 14.77
N LYS A 175 -15.40 26.65 13.93
CA LYS A 175 -15.41 25.97 12.63
C LYS A 175 -15.74 24.49 12.79
N TRP A 176 -15.17 23.84 13.79
CA TRP A 176 -15.41 22.44 14.07
C TRP A 176 -16.86 22.13 14.47
N GLN A 177 -17.54 23.03 15.18
CA GLN A 177 -18.98 22.85 15.44
C GLN A 177 -19.80 22.93 14.15
N LYS A 178 -19.43 23.81 13.22
CA LYS A 178 -20.13 23.96 11.93
C LYS A 178 -19.84 22.81 10.96
N VAL A 179 -18.70 22.14 11.08
CA VAL A 179 -18.35 20.99 10.23
C VAL A 179 -18.92 19.67 10.71
N LYS A 180 -19.25 19.51 12.00
CA LYS A 180 -19.94 18.31 12.52
C LYS A 180 -21.15 17.84 11.69
N PRO A 181 -22.12 18.71 11.31
CA PRO A 181 -23.23 18.27 10.47
C PRO A 181 -22.79 17.82 9.07
N ILE A 182 -21.75 18.43 8.49
CA ILE A 182 -21.17 17.99 7.21
C ILE A 182 -20.50 16.62 7.37
N LEU A 183 -19.79 16.38 8.48
CA LEU A 183 -19.17 15.09 8.76
C LEU A 183 -20.21 13.97 8.99
N ALA A 184 -21.30 14.27 9.68
CA ALA A 184 -22.42 13.34 9.84
C ALA A 184 -23.06 13.03 8.48
N TRP A 185 -23.27 14.05 7.64
CA TRP A 185 -23.75 13.86 6.28
C TRP A 185 -22.81 12.99 5.43
N ILE A 186 -21.48 13.18 5.51
CA ILE A 186 -20.49 12.33 4.82
C ILE A 186 -20.61 10.87 5.27
N ALA A 187 -20.87 10.62 6.56
CA ALA A 187 -21.01 9.26 7.08
C ALA A 187 -22.22 8.50 6.50
N ASP A 188 -23.24 9.23 6.02
CA ASP A 188 -24.40 8.67 5.34
C ASP A 188 -24.20 8.51 3.81
N LYS A 189 -23.03 8.90 3.28
CA LYS A 189 -22.68 8.83 1.84
C LYS A 189 -21.67 7.71 1.55
N SER A 190 -21.36 7.52 0.27
CA SER A 190 -20.42 6.48 -0.18
C SER A 190 -18.99 6.76 0.30
N VAL A 191 -18.20 5.69 0.34
CA VAL A 191 -16.78 5.75 0.74
C VAL A 191 -15.98 6.72 -0.14
N ASP A 192 -16.32 6.83 -1.43
CA ASP A 192 -15.63 7.71 -2.38
C ASP A 192 -15.83 9.20 -2.04
N VAL A 193 -17.04 9.59 -1.63
CA VAL A 193 -17.34 10.94 -1.14
C VAL A 193 -16.57 11.23 0.16
N GLY A 194 -16.48 10.25 1.06
CA GLY A 194 -15.68 10.36 2.27
C GLY A 194 -14.21 10.61 1.99
N ILE A 195 -13.61 9.84 1.07
CA ILE A 195 -12.20 9.98 0.67
C ILE A 195 -11.93 11.37 0.09
N ALA A 196 -12.86 11.92 -0.70
CA ALA A 196 -12.71 13.23 -1.34
C ALA A 196 -12.84 14.40 -0.33
N LEU A 197 -13.78 14.34 0.61
CA LEU A 197 -14.11 15.47 1.48
C LEU A 197 -13.34 15.48 2.82
N LEU A 198 -12.91 14.34 3.34
CA LEU A 198 -12.18 14.24 4.62
C LEU A 198 -10.88 15.09 4.65
N PRO A 199 -10.05 15.14 3.58
CA PRO A 199 -8.86 15.98 3.59
C PRO A 199 -9.16 17.48 3.71
N LEU A 200 -10.29 17.97 3.16
CA LEU A 200 -10.70 19.37 3.28
C LEU A 200 -11.10 19.72 4.71
N ILE A 201 -11.75 18.79 5.39
CA ILE A 201 -12.18 18.91 6.79
C ILE A 201 -10.97 19.00 7.74
N LEU A 202 -9.92 18.22 7.48
CA LEU A 202 -8.69 18.22 8.28
C LEU A 202 -7.92 19.56 8.24
N LYS A 203 -8.13 20.38 7.20
CA LYS A 203 -7.56 21.73 7.10
C LYS A 203 -8.04 22.71 8.18
N ILE A 204 -9.08 22.38 8.95
CA ILE A 204 -9.60 23.23 10.04
C ILE A 204 -8.73 23.15 11.30
N GLY A 205 -8.09 22.00 11.51
CA GLY A 205 -7.26 21.73 12.69
C GLY A 205 -5.77 21.95 12.49
N ALA A 206 -5.34 22.18 11.26
CA ALA A 206 -3.96 22.55 10.89
C ALA A 206 -3.79 24.08 10.91
#